data_AF-A0A7C3QMD7-F1
#
_entry.id   AF-A0A7C3QMD7-F1
#
_cell.length_a   1.000
_cell.length_b   1.000
_cell.length_c   1.000
_cell.angle_alpha   90.00
_cell.angle_beta   90.00
_cell.angle_gamma   90.00
#
_symmetry.space_group_name_H-M   'P 1'
#
loop_
_entity.id
_entity.type
_entity.pdbx_description
1 polymer ?
#
loop_
_entity_poly.entity_id
_entity_poly.type
_entity_poly.pdbx_seq_one_letter_code
_entity_poly.pdbx_strand_id
1 'polypeptide(L)'
;MGRKTGTRWSDQGIGNYWSNYDGYDLDGNGVGDVPFKIQNVFEHLEGNHPRLRLYLFSPASQALAFAEKTFPVIEGSEEFDFSPLMKPVPLSVRLPEEQEKRGGSPLWLSVPVAMLASSIALMAKGRRR
;
A
#
# COMPACT_ATOMS: atom_id res chain seq x y z
N MET A 1 20.19 0.06 5.10
CA MET A 1 19.92 1.50 5.32
C MET A 1 18.86 1.92 4.32
N GLY A 2 17.63 2.11 4.79
CA GLY A 2 16.58 2.74 3.99
C GLY A 2 17.08 4.12 3.54
N ARG A 3 17.03 4.40 2.23
CA ARG A 3 17.50 5.68 1.69
C ARG A 3 16.67 6.79 2.32
N LYS A 4 17.30 7.87 2.82
CA LYS A 4 16.56 9.09 3.19
C LYS A 4 15.78 9.54 1.95
N THR A 5 14.45 9.53 2.03
CA THR A 5 13.59 9.97 0.93
C THR A 5 13.23 11.44 1.14
N GLY A 6 13.13 12.23 0.07
CA GLY A 6 12.58 13.59 0.14
C GLY A 6 11.06 13.63 0.28
N THR A 7 10.46 12.54 0.77
CA THR A 7 9.01 12.37 0.84
C THR A 7 8.47 13.31 1.91
N ARG A 8 7.43 14.05 1.54
CA ARG A 8 6.71 14.93 2.44
C ARG A 8 5.34 14.32 2.70
N TRP A 9 5.01 14.10 3.98
CA TRP A 9 3.78 13.43 4.38
C TRP A 9 2.62 14.38 4.68
N SER A 10 2.88 15.67 4.78
CA SER A 10 1.85 16.72 4.83
C SER A 10 2.20 17.87 3.90
N ASP A 11 1.23 18.46 3.24
CA ASP A 11 1.43 19.66 2.42
C ASP A 11 0.47 20.77 2.85
N GLN A 12 1.00 21.99 2.95
CA GLN A 12 0.22 23.18 3.35
C GLN A 12 -0.65 23.01 4.62
N GLY A 13 -0.19 22.23 5.60
CA GLY A 13 -0.91 21.98 6.85
C GLY A 13 -1.97 20.87 6.76
N ILE A 14 -2.03 20.13 5.65
CA ILE A 14 -2.92 19.00 5.44
C ILE A 14 -2.07 17.73 5.32
N GLY A 15 -2.24 16.81 6.26
CA GLY A 15 -1.58 15.50 6.25
C GLY A 15 -2.57 14.37 5.99
N ASN A 16 -2.24 13.18 6.49
CA ASN A 16 -3.02 11.98 6.27
C ASN A 16 -3.81 11.58 7.53
N TYR A 17 -4.84 10.78 7.33
CA TYR A 17 -5.46 10.04 8.42
C TYR A 17 -4.69 8.74 8.67
N TRP A 18 -4.32 8.53 9.93
CA TRP A 18 -3.60 7.33 10.38
C TRP A 18 -4.43 6.60 11.42
N SER A 19 -4.78 5.35 11.15
CA SER A 19 -5.68 4.57 12.01
C SER A 19 -5.14 4.30 13.42
N ASN A 20 -3.82 4.41 13.60
CA ASN A 20 -3.10 4.21 14.86
C ASN A 20 -2.55 5.53 15.44
N TYR A 21 -2.96 6.69 14.92
CA TYR A 21 -2.61 7.96 15.54
C TYR A 21 -3.34 8.12 16.87
N ASP A 22 -2.58 8.36 17.93
CA ASP A 22 -3.05 8.46 19.31
C ASP A 22 -2.69 9.81 19.96
N GLY A 23 -2.37 10.81 19.14
CA GLY A 23 -2.15 12.17 19.61
C GLY A 23 -3.45 12.92 19.92
N TYR A 24 -3.31 14.19 20.29
CA TYR A 24 -4.40 15.06 20.70
C TYR A 24 -4.51 16.29 19.80
N ASP A 25 -5.66 16.96 19.88
CA ASP A 25 -6.01 18.19 19.17
C ASP A 25 -6.64 19.14 20.21
N LEU A 26 -5.85 20.10 20.71
CA LEU A 26 -6.24 21.03 21.76
C LEU A 26 -6.97 22.25 21.22
N ASP A 27 -6.73 22.62 19.96
CA ASP A 27 -7.35 23.80 19.33
C ASP A 27 -8.66 23.47 18.59
N GLY A 28 -8.94 22.19 18.38
CA GLY A 28 -10.18 21.66 17.81
C GLY A 28 -10.28 21.82 16.30
N ASN A 29 -9.16 21.99 15.59
CA ASN A 29 -9.15 22.23 14.15
C ASN A 29 -9.28 20.95 13.30
N GLY A 30 -9.24 19.76 13.93
CA GLY A 30 -9.33 18.45 13.26
C GLY A 30 -7.99 17.88 12.77
N VAL A 31 -6.88 18.58 13.02
CA VAL A 31 -5.49 18.18 12.80
C VAL A 31 -4.83 17.99 14.17
N GLY A 32 -4.01 16.95 14.30
CA GLY A 32 -3.33 16.67 15.55
C GLY A 32 -2.12 17.55 15.82
N ASP A 33 -1.96 17.95 17.07
CA ASP A 33 -0.87 18.80 17.57
C ASP A 33 0.46 18.06 17.71
N VAL A 34 0.43 16.73 17.71
CA VAL A 34 1.60 15.88 17.84
C VAL A 34 1.95 15.28 16.47
N PRO A 35 3.16 15.47 15.95
CA PRO A 35 3.57 14.84 14.70
C PRO A 35 3.46 13.32 14.77
N PHE A 36 2.93 12.71 13.72
CA PHE A 36 2.83 11.26 13.62
C PHE A 36 4.10 10.68 12.99
N LYS A 37 4.73 9.70 13.66
CA LYS A 37 5.91 9.00 13.14
C LYS A 37 5.48 7.92 12.15
N ILE A 38 5.94 8.04 10.91
CA ILE A 38 5.49 7.17 9.79
C ILE A 38 5.89 5.73 9.99
N GLN A 39 7.10 5.49 10.49
CA GLN A 39 7.65 4.15 10.61
C GLN A 39 8.28 3.93 11.98
N ASN A 40 7.78 2.91 12.69
CA ASN A 40 8.36 2.46 13.96
C ASN A 40 9.62 1.60 13.72
N VAL A 41 10.34 1.24 14.79
CA VAL A 41 11.58 0.45 14.68
C VAL A 41 11.35 -0.93 14.04
N PHE A 42 10.24 -1.60 14.33
CA PHE A 42 9.97 -2.90 13.74
C PHE A 42 9.80 -2.79 12.21
N GLU A 43 9.01 -1.82 11.76
CA GLU A 43 8.80 -1.58 10.33
C GLU A 43 10.10 -1.12 9.64
N HIS A 44 10.97 -0.38 10.34
CA HIS A 44 12.31 -0.07 9.85
C HIS A 44 13.15 -1.33 9.65
N LEU A 45 13.11 -2.27 10.59
CA LEU A 45 13.78 -3.57 10.47
C LEU A 45 13.18 -4.39 9.33
N GLU A 46 11.85 -4.41 9.17
CA GLU A 46 11.15 -5.09 8.09
C GLU A 46 11.58 -4.57 6.72
N GLY A 47 11.72 -3.25 6.56
CA GLY A 47 12.21 -2.63 5.33
C GLY A 47 13.64 -3.07 4.94
N ASN A 48 14.48 -3.42 5.91
CA ASN A 48 15.82 -3.99 5.66
C ASN A 48 15.81 -5.53 5.59
N HIS A 49 14.80 -6.19 6.14
CA HIS A 49 14.67 -7.65 6.24
C HIS A 49 13.24 -8.09 5.90
N PRO A 50 12.90 -8.26 4.60
CA PRO A 50 11.53 -8.57 4.16
C PRO A 50 10.91 -9.84 4.77
N ARG A 51 11.73 -10.75 5.29
CA ARG A 51 11.28 -11.96 6.01
C ARG A 51 10.52 -11.62 7.29
N LEU A 52 10.76 -10.45 7.89
CA LEU A 52 10.06 -9.99 9.08
C LEU A 52 8.61 -9.57 8.81
N ARG A 53 8.21 -9.40 7.54
CA ARG A 53 6.84 -9.02 7.17
C ARG A 53 5.78 -10.00 7.68
N LEU A 54 6.13 -11.27 7.88
CA LEU A 54 5.23 -12.26 8.47
C LEU A 54 4.81 -11.89 9.90
N TYR A 55 5.63 -11.12 10.61
CA TYR A 55 5.39 -10.68 11.99
C TYR A 55 4.78 -9.27 12.05
N LEU A 56 4.49 -8.66 10.91
CA LEU A 56 3.78 -7.39 10.85
C LEU A 56 2.43 -7.57 11.55
N PHE A 57 2.13 -6.73 12.54
CA PHE A 57 0.95 -6.80 13.42
C PHE A 57 0.95 -7.92 14.48
N SER A 58 2.03 -8.69 14.63
CA SER A 58 2.17 -9.64 15.74
C SER A 58 2.29 -8.93 17.10
N PRO A 59 1.95 -9.60 18.23
CA PRO A 59 2.18 -9.04 19.56
C PRO A 59 3.63 -8.64 19.82
N ALA A 60 4.60 -9.35 19.24
CA ALA A 60 6.01 -9.02 19.35
C ALA A 60 6.36 -7.69 18.64
N SER A 61 5.80 -7.45 17.45
CA SER A 61 5.99 -6.18 16.73
C SER A 61 5.39 -5.00 17.50
N GLN A 62 4.22 -5.19 18.09
CA GLN A 62 3.55 -4.17 18.91
C GLN A 62 4.33 -3.89 20.20
N ALA A 63 4.81 -4.93 20.89
CA ALA A 63 5.64 -4.77 22.08
C ALA A 63 6.93 -4.00 21.79
N LEU A 64 7.57 -4.28 20.65
CA LEU A 64 8.77 -3.55 20.22
C LEU A 64 8.46 -2.07 19.91
N ALA A 65 7.37 -1.79 19.20
CA ALA A 65 6.94 -0.42 18.92
C ALA A 65 6.62 0.35 20.21
N PHE A 66 5.94 -0.29 21.17
CA PHE A 66 5.66 0.31 22.48
C PHE A 66 6.94 0.59 23.29
N ALA A 67 7.87 -0.37 23.29
CA ALA A 67 9.15 -0.22 23.96
C ALA A 67 9.94 0.96 23.39
N GLU A 68 9.96 1.13 22.06
CA GLU A 68 10.62 2.29 21.43
C GLU A 68 9.92 3.61 21.77
N LYS A 69 8.58 3.66 21.76
CA LYS A 69 7.84 4.85 22.17
C LYS A 69 8.16 5.26 23.61
N THR A 70 8.40 4.29 24.49
CA THR A 70 8.74 4.52 25.91
C THR A 70 10.21 4.88 26.11
N PHE A 71 11.10 4.24 25.34
CA PHE A 71 12.55 4.39 25.43
C PHE A 71 13.13 4.58 24.02
N PRO A 72 13.17 5.82 23.52
CA PRO A 72 13.65 6.12 22.16
C PRO A 72 15.19 6.06 22.10
N VAL A 73 15.74 4.86 22.18
CA VAL A 73 17.20 4.60 22.20
C VAL A 73 17.72 4.19 20.81
N ILE A 74 16.83 3.73 19.92
CA ILE A 74 17.19 3.22 18.60
C ILE A 74 16.99 4.32 17.55
N GLU A 75 18.04 4.63 16.79
CA GLU A 75 17.93 5.49 15.60
C GLU A 75 17.11 4.77 14.52
N GLY A 76 15.83 5.11 14.43
CA GLY A 76 14.88 4.59 13.43
C GLY A 76 14.71 5.54 12.25
N SER A 77 13.56 5.45 11.59
CA SER A 77 13.18 6.46 10.59
C SER A 77 12.95 7.83 11.26
N GLU A 78 13.36 8.90 10.57
CA GLU A 78 13.05 10.29 10.93
C GLU A 78 11.94 10.84 10.02
N GLU A 79 11.01 9.99 9.59
CA GLU A 79 9.90 10.39 8.74
C GLU A 79 8.66 10.67 9.60
N PHE A 80 8.12 11.87 9.45
CA PHE A 80 6.97 12.35 10.21
C PHE A 80 5.93 12.99 9.30
N ASP A 81 4.66 12.81 9.66
CA ASP A 81 3.54 13.64 9.23
C ASP A 81 3.31 14.72 10.29
N PHE A 82 3.52 15.99 9.93
CA PHE A 82 3.35 17.13 10.82
C PHE A 82 1.91 17.64 10.90
N SER A 83 0.98 17.03 10.16
CA SER A 83 -0.42 17.47 10.13
C SER A 83 -1.38 16.27 10.09
N PRO A 84 -1.27 15.31 11.04
CA PRO A 84 -2.09 14.11 11.04
C PRO A 84 -3.57 14.46 11.25
N LEU A 85 -4.46 13.89 10.45
CA LEU A 85 -5.90 14.15 10.56
C LEU A 85 -6.52 13.33 11.70
N MET A 86 -7.38 13.96 12.49
CA MET A 86 -8.11 13.31 13.58
C MET A 86 -9.22 12.37 13.12
N LYS A 87 -9.71 12.56 11.89
CA LYS A 87 -10.83 11.79 11.34
C LYS A 87 -10.49 11.32 9.92
N PRO A 88 -11.01 10.16 9.52
CA PRO A 88 -10.82 9.67 8.16
C PRO A 88 -11.51 10.59 7.16
N VAL A 89 -10.84 10.86 6.03
CA VAL A 89 -11.42 11.60 4.90
C VAL A 89 -12.40 10.69 4.16
N PRO A 90 -13.64 11.12 3.89
CA PRO A 90 -14.58 10.34 3.09
C PRO A 90 -14.02 10.08 1.69
N LEU A 91 -13.89 8.81 1.31
CA LEU A 91 -13.47 8.43 -0.03
C LEU A 91 -14.65 8.60 -1.00
N SER A 92 -14.76 9.76 -1.64
CA SER A 92 -15.72 9.98 -2.74
C SER A 92 -15.16 9.50 -4.09
N VAL A 93 -14.37 8.43 -4.09
CA VAL A 93 -13.81 7.88 -5.32
C VAL A 93 -14.96 7.29 -6.11
N ARG A 94 -15.34 7.97 -7.20
CA ARG A 94 -16.15 7.35 -8.24
C ARG A 94 -15.25 6.33 -8.91
N LEU A 95 -15.34 5.07 -8.46
CA LEU A 95 -14.78 3.96 -9.20
C LEU A 95 -15.30 4.11 -10.63
N PRO A 96 -14.43 4.03 -11.66
CA PRO A 96 -14.91 3.91 -13.03
C PRO A 96 -16.00 2.84 -12.99
N GLU A 97 -17.21 3.15 -13.47
CA GLU A 97 -18.17 2.09 -13.74
C GLU A 97 -17.38 1.07 -14.56
N GLU A 98 -17.23 -0.14 -13.99
CA GLU A 98 -16.62 -1.24 -14.70
C GLU A 98 -17.38 -1.29 -16.02
N GLN A 99 -16.72 -0.91 -17.11
CA GLN A 99 -17.35 -0.84 -18.42
C GLN A 99 -17.79 -2.26 -18.71
N GLU A 100 -19.04 -2.56 -18.35
CA GLU A 100 -19.74 -3.75 -18.78
C GLU A 100 -19.61 -3.67 -20.29
N LYS A 101 -18.76 -4.52 -20.88
CA LYS A 101 -18.50 -4.58 -22.32
C LYS A 101 -19.78 -5.09 -23.01
N ARG A 102 -20.86 -4.32 -22.92
CA ARG A 102 -22.09 -4.46 -23.69
C ARG A 102 -21.83 -3.76 -25.01
N GLY A 103 -21.50 -4.53 -26.05
CA GLY A 103 -21.60 -4.06 -27.43
C GLY A 103 -20.50 -4.45 -28.42
N GLY A 104 -19.48 -5.21 -28.02
CA GLY A 104 -18.48 -5.73 -28.97
C GLY A 104 -18.87 -7.13 -29.45
N SER A 105 -19.26 -7.29 -30.72
CA SER A 105 -19.56 -8.58 -31.34
C SER A 105 -18.55 -9.69 -30.97
N PRO A 106 -18.99 -10.95 -30.81
CA PRO A 106 -18.17 -12.05 -30.26
C PRO A 106 -17.04 -12.55 -31.17
N LEU A 107 -16.63 -11.77 -32.18
CA LEU A 107 -15.60 -12.12 -33.16
C LEU A 107 -14.23 -12.42 -32.53
N TRP A 108 -13.94 -11.90 -31.35
CA TRP A 108 -12.68 -12.18 -30.64
C TRP A 108 -12.63 -13.59 -30.02
N LEU A 109 -13.77 -14.28 -29.87
CA LEU A 109 -13.83 -15.67 -29.38
C LEU A 109 -13.48 -16.70 -30.45
N SER A 110 -13.47 -16.35 -31.74
CA SER A 110 -13.14 -17.29 -32.83
C SER A 110 -11.64 -17.39 -33.12
N VAL A 111 -10.85 -16.39 -32.69
CA VAL A 111 -9.39 -16.36 -32.91
C VAL A 111 -8.66 -17.56 -32.25
N PRO A 112 -8.93 -17.93 -30.98
CA PRO A 112 -8.29 -19.08 -30.35
C PRO A 112 -8.64 -20.42 -31.03
N VAL A 113 -9.89 -20.55 -31.51
CA VAL A 113 -10.36 -21.76 -32.21
C VAL A 113 -9.65 -21.93 -33.55
N ALA A 114 -9.50 -20.85 -34.31
CA ALA A 114 -8.76 -20.87 -35.57
C ALA A 114 -7.27 -21.19 -35.35
N MET A 115 -6.65 -20.64 -34.31
CA MET A 115 -5.26 -20.94 -33.96
C MET A 115 -5.08 -22.42 -33.57
N LEU A 116 -5.96 -22.98 -32.74
CA LEU A 116 -5.93 -24.39 -32.37
C LEU A 116 -6.12 -25.31 -33.58
N ALA A 117 -7.09 -25.02 -34.44
CA ALA A 117 -7.33 -25.79 -35.66
C ALA A 117 -6.12 -25.77 -36.61
N SER A 118 -5.48 -24.60 -36.77
CA SER A 118 -4.27 -24.47 -37.60
C SER A 118 -3.09 -25.26 -37.04
N SER A 119 -2.91 -25.27 -35.72
CA SER A 119 -1.85 -26.01 -35.03
C SER A 119 -2.03 -27.53 -35.18
N ILE A 120 -3.27 -28.02 -35.00
CA ILE A 120 -3.62 -29.43 -35.22
C ILE A 120 -3.37 -29.84 -36.68
N ALA A 121 -3.77 -29.00 -37.64
CA ALA A 121 -3.56 -29.27 -39.07
C ALA A 121 -2.07 -29.30 -39.45
N LEU A 122 -1.25 -28.41 -38.89
CA LEU A 122 0.20 -28.39 -39.10
C LEU A 122 0.86 -29.64 -38.50
N MET A 123 0.48 -30.08 -37.30
CA MET A 123 0.96 -31.33 -36.70
C MET A 123 0.54 -32.56 -37.51
N ALA A 124 -0.71 -32.62 -37.96
CA ALA A 124 -1.22 -33.73 -38.77
C ALA A 124 -0.55 -33.82 -40.15
N LYS A 125 -0.23 -32.66 -40.77
CA LYS A 125 0.50 -32.58 -42.04
C LYS A 125 1.99 -32.91 -41.87
N GLY A 126 2.58 -32.55 -40.72
CA GLY A 126 3.97 -32.90 -40.37
C GLY A 126 4.18 -34.40 -40.11
N ARG A 127 3.15 -35.13 -39.66
CA ARG A 127 3.20 -36.58 -39.41
C ARG A 127 3.05 -37.47 -40.66
N ARG A 128 2.77 -36.89 -41.83
CA ARG A 128 2.59 -37.59 -43.11
C ARG A 128 3.77 -37.41 -44.07
N ARG A 129 4.91 -36.87 -43.59
CA ARG A 129 6.20 -36.86 -44.29
C ARG A 129 7.15 -37.82 -43.62
#